data_AF-A0AAV8SLF2-F1
#
_entry.id   AF-A0AAV8SLF2-F1
#
_cell.length_a   1.000
_cell.length_b   1.000
_cell.length_c   1.000
_cell.angle_alpha   90.00
_cell.angle_beta   90.00
_cell.angle_gamma   90.00
#
_symmetry.space_group_name_H-M   'P 1'
#
loop_
_entity.id
_entity.type
_entity.pdbx_description
1 polymer ?
#
loop_
_entity_poly.entity_id
_entity_poly.type
_entity_poly.pdbx_seq_one_letter_code
_entity_poly.pdbx_strand_id
1 'polypeptide(L)'
;MAEVQMADAETFAFQAEINQLLSLIIYTFYSNKEIFLRELISNASDALARISFESLMDKSKFDAQPELFIRLVPDKASKTLSIIDSGIGVTKADLVNYLGTIARSGTKEFVEGLQAGADVSMIGQFGFGFYSAYLVAERVVVTTKHDDDEQYHSTQSGDELTSLKDYVKRMKEGQKDIYYITGESKQAVENSPFLERGREEAERGREDESLCKVMKDILGDKVEKVVVSDRIVDSPCCLVTGEYGWTANLERIMKAQVLMDNAMSFYRSSKKTMEINPDNGIIVELRKGAVVDKNDKCFKDMVLLLFDLALLTSGFSLDDPNTFAARMLKLV
;
A
#
# COMPACT_ATOMS: atom_id res chain seq x y z
N MET A 1 -16.26 -62.95 23.45
CA MET A 1 -16.15 -62.31 22.14
C MET A 1 -15.73 -60.87 22.40
N ALA A 2 -14.55 -60.47 21.94
CA ALA A 2 -14.06 -59.11 22.13
C ALA A 2 -14.77 -58.19 21.14
N GLU A 3 -15.41 -57.12 21.63
CA GLU A 3 -15.95 -56.04 20.81
C GLU A 3 -14.79 -55.34 20.11
N VAL A 4 -14.78 -55.40 18.78
CA VAL A 4 -13.87 -54.61 17.96
C VAL A 4 -14.41 -53.18 17.96
N GLN A 5 -13.75 -52.29 18.71
CA GLN A 5 -13.98 -50.85 18.65
C GLN A 5 -13.68 -50.38 17.23
N MET A 6 -14.69 -49.91 16.50
CA MET A 6 -14.48 -49.27 15.21
C MET A 6 -13.79 -47.92 15.46
N ALA A 7 -12.58 -47.75 14.90
CA ALA A 7 -11.86 -46.48 14.97
C ALA A 7 -12.66 -45.36 14.28
N ASP A 8 -12.54 -44.14 14.80
CA ASP A 8 -13.20 -42.95 14.26
C ASP A 8 -12.85 -42.75 12.78
N ALA A 9 -13.87 -42.50 11.95
CA ALA A 9 -13.69 -42.29 10.53
C ALA A 9 -13.07 -40.91 10.27
N GLU A 10 -11.87 -40.89 9.68
CA GLU A 10 -11.22 -39.65 9.26
C GLU A 10 -11.74 -39.22 7.88
N THR A 11 -12.14 -37.94 7.77
CA THR A 11 -12.59 -37.34 6.51
C THR A 11 -11.47 -36.47 5.94
N PHE A 12 -11.12 -36.74 4.68
CA PHE A 12 -10.14 -35.95 3.94
C PHE A 12 -10.80 -35.26 2.74
N ALA A 13 -10.37 -34.04 2.46
CA ALA A 13 -10.72 -33.35 1.22
C ALA A 13 -9.94 -33.96 0.04
N PHE A 14 -10.57 -34.03 -1.13
CA PHE A 14 -9.85 -34.40 -2.36
C PHE A 14 -8.74 -33.38 -2.64
N GLN A 15 -7.54 -33.89 -2.95
CA GLN A 15 -6.39 -33.09 -3.38
C GLN A 15 -6.10 -33.40 -4.85
N ALA A 16 -5.68 -32.38 -5.61
CA ALA A 16 -5.31 -32.52 -7.02
C ALA A 16 -3.98 -31.80 -7.29
N GLU A 17 -3.10 -32.44 -8.06
CA GLU A 17 -1.80 -31.87 -8.44
C GLU A 17 -1.94 -30.99 -9.69
N ILE A 18 -1.87 -29.68 -9.49
CA ILE A 18 -2.15 -28.63 -10.49
C ILE A 18 -1.31 -28.80 -11.77
N ASN A 19 -0.02 -29.12 -11.64
CA ASN A 19 0.88 -29.27 -12.79
C ASN A 19 0.51 -30.46 -13.69
N GLN A 20 0.04 -31.57 -13.10
CA GLN A 20 -0.43 -32.73 -13.86
C GLN A 20 -1.80 -32.47 -14.48
N LEU A 21 -2.68 -31.75 -13.78
CA LEU A 21 -4.02 -31.40 -14.27
C LEU A 21 -3.97 -30.41 -15.45
N LEU A 22 -3.08 -29.40 -15.42
CA LEU A 22 -2.87 -28.48 -16.54
C LEU A 22 -2.36 -29.23 -17.78
N SER A 23 -1.41 -30.15 -17.60
CA SER A 23 -0.90 -30.98 -18.68
C SER A 23 -2.01 -31.83 -19.30
N LEU A 24 -2.89 -32.40 -18.47
CA LEU A 24 -4.04 -33.18 -18.94
C LEU A 24 -5.08 -32.31 -19.68
N ILE A 25 -5.40 -31.12 -19.16
CA ILE A 25 -6.35 -30.19 -19.79
C ILE A 25 -5.83 -29.73 -21.15
N ILE A 26 -4.55 -29.36 -21.23
CA ILE A 26 -3.94 -28.86 -22.46
C ILE A 26 -3.84 -29.99 -23.50
N TYR A 27 -3.38 -31.19 -23.13
CA TYR A 27 -3.06 -32.22 -24.14
C TYR A 27 -4.16 -33.26 -24.37
N THR A 28 -5.14 -33.39 -23.48
CA THR A 28 -6.17 -34.46 -23.56
C THR A 28 -7.56 -33.94 -23.90
N PHE A 29 -7.95 -32.74 -23.44
CA PHE A 29 -9.32 -32.24 -23.62
C PHE A 29 -9.55 -31.50 -24.95
N TYR A 30 -8.47 -31.02 -25.59
CA TYR A 30 -8.57 -30.26 -26.83
C TYR A 30 -7.86 -30.97 -27.98
N SER A 31 -8.64 -31.48 -28.94
CA SER A 31 -8.08 -32.07 -30.16
C SER A 31 -7.65 -31.02 -31.19
N ASN A 32 -8.34 -29.87 -31.22
CA ASN A 32 -8.11 -28.80 -32.18
C ASN A 32 -7.48 -27.58 -31.49
N LYS A 33 -6.29 -27.19 -31.96
CA LYS A 33 -5.55 -26.07 -31.37
C LYS A 33 -6.21 -24.71 -31.58
N GLU A 34 -6.99 -24.53 -32.64
CA GLU A 34 -7.71 -23.29 -32.97
C GLU A 34 -8.75 -22.87 -31.91
N ILE A 35 -9.14 -23.80 -31.04
CA ILE A 35 -10.12 -23.60 -29.98
C ILE A 35 -9.76 -22.47 -29.02
N PHE A 36 -8.47 -22.16 -28.88
CA PHE A 36 -7.99 -21.10 -27.99
C PHE A 36 -8.61 -19.73 -28.33
N LEU A 37 -8.79 -19.43 -29.63
CA LEU A 37 -9.42 -18.18 -30.04
C LEU A 37 -10.87 -18.13 -29.60
N ARG A 38 -11.60 -19.24 -29.73
CA ARG A 38 -13.00 -19.32 -29.29
C ARG A 38 -13.10 -19.06 -27.78
N GLU A 39 -12.28 -19.74 -26.98
CA GLU A 39 -12.31 -19.59 -25.52
C GLU A 39 -11.96 -18.16 -25.09
N LEU A 40 -10.90 -17.57 -25.65
CA LEU A 40 -10.48 -16.22 -25.27
C LEU A 40 -11.45 -15.13 -25.74
N ILE A 41 -12.05 -15.29 -26.93
CA ILE A 41 -13.10 -14.37 -27.41
C ILE A 41 -14.37 -14.51 -26.56
N SER A 42 -14.75 -15.72 -26.16
CA SER A 42 -15.89 -15.92 -25.25
C SER A 42 -15.66 -15.23 -23.90
N ASN A 43 -14.47 -15.34 -23.32
CA ASN A 43 -14.13 -14.64 -22.07
C ASN A 43 -14.21 -13.11 -22.22
N ALA A 44 -13.70 -12.57 -23.33
CA ALA A 44 -13.81 -11.16 -23.65
C ALA A 44 -15.29 -10.73 -23.82
N SER A 45 -16.11 -11.54 -24.48
CA SER A 45 -17.54 -11.30 -24.63
C SER A 45 -18.27 -11.27 -23.29
N ASP A 46 -17.98 -12.22 -22.39
CA ASP A 46 -18.55 -12.24 -21.04
C ASP A 46 -18.15 -10.97 -20.26
N ALA A 47 -16.90 -10.51 -20.37
CA ALA A 47 -16.42 -9.29 -19.73
C ALA A 47 -17.14 -8.02 -20.25
N LEU A 48 -17.43 -7.96 -21.55
CA LEU A 48 -18.22 -6.89 -22.16
C LEU A 48 -19.69 -6.93 -21.72
N ALA A 49 -20.27 -8.13 -21.60
CA ALA A 49 -21.63 -8.31 -21.11
C ALA A 49 -21.76 -7.86 -19.64
N ARG A 50 -20.75 -8.14 -18.81
CA ARG A 50 -20.70 -7.69 -17.40
C ARG A 50 -20.69 -6.17 -17.28
N ILE A 51 -19.76 -5.48 -17.96
CA ILE A 51 -19.71 -4.01 -17.89
C ILE A 51 -20.98 -3.38 -18.47
N SER A 52 -21.55 -3.97 -19.53
CA SER A 52 -22.83 -3.53 -20.09
C SER A 52 -23.97 -3.67 -19.07
N PHE A 53 -24.03 -4.78 -18.33
CA PHE A 53 -25.03 -4.98 -17.30
C PHE A 53 -24.88 -4.00 -16.13
N GLU A 54 -23.66 -3.80 -15.63
CA GLU A 54 -23.40 -2.83 -14.56
C GLU A 54 -23.71 -1.39 -14.98
N SER A 55 -23.48 -1.06 -16.26
CA SER A 55 -23.81 0.26 -16.81
C SER A 55 -25.31 0.59 -16.80
N LEU A 56 -26.18 -0.42 -16.72
CA LEU A 56 -27.63 -0.22 -16.57
C LEU A 56 -27.97 0.41 -15.22
N MET A 57 -27.16 0.12 -14.19
CA MET A 57 -27.33 0.66 -12.84
C MET A 57 -26.48 1.91 -12.61
N ASP A 58 -25.28 1.96 -13.20
CA ASP A 58 -24.34 3.07 -13.06
C ASP A 58 -23.69 3.44 -14.40
N LYS A 59 -24.17 4.52 -15.02
CA LYS A 59 -23.67 4.99 -16.31
C LYS A 59 -22.22 5.49 -16.27
N SER A 60 -21.68 5.83 -15.10
CA SER A 60 -20.30 6.32 -14.97
C SER A 60 -19.25 5.26 -15.33
N LYS A 61 -19.65 3.98 -15.33
CA LYS A 61 -18.82 2.84 -15.76
C LYS A 61 -18.29 2.96 -17.20
N PHE A 62 -18.89 3.80 -18.04
CA PHE A 62 -18.40 4.06 -19.40
C PHE A 62 -17.59 5.35 -19.56
N ASP A 63 -17.37 6.14 -18.51
CA ASP A 63 -16.69 7.43 -18.60
C ASP A 63 -15.24 7.28 -19.07
N ALA A 64 -14.55 6.21 -18.63
CA ALA A 64 -13.17 5.95 -19.00
C ALA A 64 -13.02 5.27 -20.38
N GLN A 65 -14.01 4.46 -20.78
CA GLN A 65 -14.03 3.75 -22.06
C GLN A 65 -15.47 3.54 -22.54
N PRO A 66 -15.99 4.40 -23.44
CA PRO A 66 -17.37 4.32 -23.90
C PRO A 66 -17.58 3.30 -25.03
N GLU A 67 -16.51 2.87 -25.72
CA GLU A 67 -16.61 1.92 -26.83
C GLU A 67 -16.39 0.48 -26.34
N LEU A 68 -17.37 -0.40 -26.58
CA LEU A 68 -17.27 -1.84 -26.34
C LEU A 68 -16.65 -2.55 -27.55
N PHE A 69 -15.50 -3.19 -27.38
CA PHE A 69 -14.81 -3.90 -28.46
C PHE A 69 -14.03 -5.13 -28.00
N ILE A 70 -13.73 -5.99 -28.98
CA ILE A 70 -12.70 -7.03 -28.90
C ILE A 70 -11.78 -6.82 -30.12
N ARG A 71 -10.48 -6.64 -29.89
CA ARG A 71 -9.46 -6.40 -30.93
C ARG A 71 -8.43 -7.52 -30.91
N LEU A 72 -8.14 -8.06 -32.10
CA LEU A 72 -7.08 -9.04 -32.31
C LEU A 72 -5.92 -8.34 -33.02
N VAL A 73 -4.77 -8.25 -32.36
CA VAL A 73 -3.58 -7.57 -32.88
C VAL A 73 -2.45 -8.59 -33.01
N PRO A 74 -2.25 -9.15 -34.22
CA PRO A 74 -1.11 -10.03 -34.48
C PRO A 74 0.16 -9.20 -34.69
N ASP A 75 1.24 -9.55 -34.01
CA ASP A 75 2.57 -9.01 -34.25
C ASP A 75 3.51 -10.11 -34.77
N LYS A 76 3.81 -10.04 -36.06
CA LYS A 76 4.67 -11.00 -36.74
C LYS A 76 6.14 -10.88 -36.33
N ALA A 77 6.61 -9.69 -35.94
CA ALA A 77 8.00 -9.48 -35.57
C ALA A 77 8.30 -10.11 -34.21
N SER A 78 7.42 -9.90 -33.22
CA SER A 78 7.54 -10.49 -31.89
C SER A 78 6.94 -11.91 -31.77
N LYS A 79 6.23 -12.37 -32.81
CA LYS A 79 5.47 -13.64 -32.83
C LYS A 79 4.44 -13.71 -31.70
N THR A 80 3.77 -12.60 -31.44
CA THR A 80 2.74 -12.50 -30.41
C THR A 80 1.37 -12.26 -31.05
N LEU A 81 0.32 -12.64 -30.33
CA LEU A 81 -1.05 -12.27 -30.64
C LEU A 81 -1.65 -11.63 -29.39
N SER A 82 -2.08 -10.38 -29.50
CA SER A 82 -2.82 -9.70 -28.44
C SER A 82 -4.32 -9.80 -28.69
N ILE A 83 -5.07 -10.22 -27.69
CA ILE A 83 -6.53 -10.18 -27.65
C ILE A 83 -6.89 -9.13 -26.61
N ILE A 84 -7.51 -8.04 -27.06
CA ILE A 84 -7.76 -6.86 -26.24
C ILE A 84 -9.26 -6.63 -26.19
N ASP A 85 -9.86 -6.76 -25.02
CA ASP A 85 -11.24 -6.36 -24.77
C ASP A 85 -11.31 -5.07 -23.97
N SER A 86 -12.44 -4.38 -24.07
CA SER A 86 -12.79 -3.21 -23.26
C SER A 86 -13.82 -3.56 -22.18
N GLY A 87 -13.83 -4.80 -21.71
CA GLY A 87 -14.75 -5.28 -20.69
C GLY A 87 -14.40 -4.77 -19.31
N ILE A 88 -15.10 -5.32 -18.30
CA ILE A 88 -15.01 -4.89 -16.90
C ILE A 88 -13.61 -5.06 -16.27
N GLY A 89 -12.77 -5.94 -16.84
CA GLY A 89 -11.48 -6.32 -16.27
C GLY A 89 -11.62 -7.19 -15.01
N VAL A 90 -10.51 -7.42 -14.31
CA VAL A 90 -10.48 -8.17 -13.04
C VAL A 90 -9.52 -7.52 -12.06
N THR A 91 -9.84 -7.54 -10.76
CA THR A 91 -8.95 -7.00 -9.72
C THR A 91 -7.73 -7.90 -9.56
N LYS A 92 -6.69 -7.40 -8.86
CA LYS A 92 -5.53 -8.23 -8.51
C LYS A 92 -5.91 -9.50 -7.72
N ALA A 93 -6.85 -9.38 -6.78
CA ALA A 93 -7.31 -10.49 -5.97
C ALA A 93 -8.03 -11.54 -6.84
N ASP A 94 -8.91 -11.10 -7.73
CA ASP A 94 -9.65 -11.96 -8.65
C ASP A 94 -8.74 -12.64 -9.66
N LEU A 95 -7.72 -11.93 -10.17
CA LEU A 95 -6.74 -12.50 -11.09
C LEU A 95 -6.01 -13.69 -10.43
N VAL A 96 -5.58 -13.54 -9.18
CA VAL A 96 -4.94 -14.63 -8.42
C VAL A 96 -5.93 -15.76 -8.17
N ASN A 97 -7.18 -15.45 -7.80
CA ASN A 97 -8.19 -16.45 -7.50
C ASN A 97 -8.60 -17.26 -8.75
N TYR A 98 -8.82 -16.60 -9.89
CA TYR A 98 -9.30 -17.23 -11.13
C TYR A 98 -8.20 -17.86 -11.97
N LEU A 99 -7.00 -17.27 -12.04
CA LEU A 99 -5.88 -17.87 -12.78
C LEU A 99 -5.04 -18.82 -11.92
N GLY A 100 -5.06 -18.67 -10.59
CA GLY A 100 -4.36 -19.54 -9.65
C GLY A 100 -5.16 -20.78 -9.22
N THR A 101 -6.47 -20.83 -9.49
CA THR A 101 -7.34 -21.96 -9.11
C THR A 101 -8.03 -22.55 -10.34
N ILE A 102 -7.71 -23.80 -10.68
CA ILE A 102 -8.34 -24.52 -11.80
C ILE A 102 -9.82 -24.78 -11.49
N ALA A 103 -10.68 -24.69 -12.52
CA ALA A 103 -12.13 -24.91 -12.45
C ALA A 103 -12.91 -23.85 -11.64
N ARG A 104 -12.33 -22.65 -11.48
CA ARG A 104 -13.02 -21.48 -10.93
C ARG A 104 -13.31 -20.46 -12.03
N SER A 105 -14.55 -19.98 -12.09
CA SER A 105 -14.97 -18.98 -13.09
C SER A 105 -15.72 -17.83 -12.42
N GLY A 106 -15.22 -16.62 -12.59
CA GLY A 106 -15.94 -15.40 -12.18
C GLY A 106 -17.26 -15.20 -12.94
N THR A 107 -17.37 -15.73 -14.16
CA THR A 107 -18.63 -15.73 -14.91
C THR A 107 -19.68 -16.60 -14.21
N LYS A 108 -19.30 -17.76 -13.67
CA LYS A 108 -20.21 -18.63 -12.92
C LYS A 108 -20.68 -17.95 -11.64
N GLU A 109 -19.75 -17.40 -10.86
CA GLU A 109 -20.06 -16.65 -9.63
C GLU A 109 -20.99 -15.47 -9.91
N PHE A 110 -20.78 -14.75 -11.01
CA PHE A 110 -21.66 -13.66 -11.46
C PHE A 110 -23.07 -14.15 -11.78
N VAL A 111 -23.20 -15.24 -12.56
CA VAL A 111 -24.52 -15.82 -12.92
C VAL A 111 -25.28 -16.30 -11.68
N GLU A 112 -24.60 -16.92 -10.71
CA GLU A 112 -25.21 -17.34 -9.44
C GLU A 112 -25.67 -16.16 -8.58
N GLY A 113 -25.01 -15.00 -8.71
CA GLY A 113 -25.38 -13.75 -8.03
C GLY A 113 -26.54 -12.98 -8.68
N LEU A 114 -26.94 -13.30 -9.90
CA LEU A 114 -28.06 -12.64 -10.59
C LEU A 114 -29.41 -13.09 -10.00
N GLN A 115 -30.33 -12.16 -9.76
CA GLN A 115 -31.71 -12.50 -9.42
C GLN A 115 -32.42 -13.18 -10.60
N ALA A 116 -33.30 -14.13 -10.31
CA ALA A 116 -34.07 -14.85 -11.33
C ALA A 116 -34.84 -13.88 -12.24
N GLY A 117 -34.48 -13.84 -13.53
CA GLY A 117 -35.10 -12.98 -14.54
C GLY A 117 -34.19 -11.98 -15.25
N ALA A 118 -32.90 -11.88 -14.88
CA ALA A 118 -31.93 -11.08 -15.63
C ALA A 118 -31.59 -11.74 -16.99
N ASP A 119 -31.78 -11.02 -18.09
CA ASP A 119 -31.48 -11.48 -19.45
C ASP A 119 -30.00 -11.26 -19.80
N VAL A 120 -29.13 -12.07 -19.18
CA VAL A 120 -27.68 -12.03 -19.42
C VAL A 120 -27.20 -13.41 -19.85
N SER A 121 -26.84 -13.55 -21.13
CA SER A 121 -26.30 -14.80 -21.67
C SER A 121 -24.78 -14.84 -21.49
N MET A 122 -24.31 -15.77 -20.65
CA MET A 122 -22.89 -15.93 -20.30
C MET A 122 -22.38 -17.31 -20.70
N ILE A 123 -21.18 -17.38 -21.28
CA ILE A 123 -20.64 -18.59 -21.92
C ILE A 123 -19.64 -19.32 -21.02
N GLY A 124 -18.69 -18.61 -20.40
CA GLY A 124 -17.48 -19.15 -19.79
C GLY A 124 -17.62 -19.69 -18.36
N GLN A 125 -18.48 -20.68 -18.10
CA GLN A 125 -18.81 -21.10 -16.72
C GLN A 125 -17.87 -22.15 -16.09
N PHE A 126 -16.98 -22.76 -16.86
CA PHE A 126 -16.23 -23.94 -16.40
C PHE A 126 -14.85 -23.67 -15.78
N GLY A 127 -14.25 -22.50 -16.03
CA GLY A 127 -12.98 -22.12 -15.40
C GLY A 127 -11.73 -22.86 -15.92
N PHE A 128 -11.80 -23.45 -17.12
CA PHE A 128 -10.63 -24.07 -17.79
C PHE A 128 -10.28 -23.45 -19.15
N GLY A 129 -11.20 -22.68 -19.76
CA GLY A 129 -11.05 -22.16 -21.13
C GLY A 129 -9.83 -21.29 -21.34
N PHE A 130 -9.42 -20.49 -20.34
CA PHE A 130 -8.22 -19.64 -20.42
C PHE A 130 -6.94 -20.44 -20.70
N TYR A 131 -6.78 -21.63 -20.10
CA TYR A 131 -5.56 -22.42 -20.25
C TYR A 131 -5.39 -23.01 -21.66
N SER A 132 -6.44 -23.02 -22.48
CA SER A 132 -6.33 -23.39 -23.90
C SER A 132 -5.36 -22.49 -24.68
N ALA A 133 -5.03 -21.29 -24.19
CA ALA A 133 -3.99 -20.43 -24.77
C ALA A 133 -2.62 -21.12 -24.86
N TYR A 134 -2.30 -22.01 -23.92
CA TYR A 134 -1.05 -22.77 -23.91
C TYR A 134 -0.97 -23.87 -24.97
N LEU A 135 -2.06 -24.15 -25.72
CA LEU A 135 -2.02 -25.03 -26.89
C LEU A 135 -1.13 -24.49 -28.02
N VAL A 136 -1.01 -23.16 -28.08
CA VAL A 136 -0.35 -22.43 -29.17
C VAL A 136 0.70 -21.42 -28.69
N ALA A 137 0.70 -21.06 -27.39
CA ALA A 137 1.62 -20.09 -26.82
C ALA A 137 2.54 -20.73 -25.77
N GLU A 138 3.83 -20.42 -25.85
CA GLU A 138 4.82 -20.80 -24.82
C GLU A 138 4.65 -19.99 -23.53
N ARG A 139 4.22 -18.73 -23.66
CA ARG A 139 4.01 -17.80 -22.55
C ARG A 139 2.75 -16.99 -22.78
N VAL A 140 1.92 -16.89 -21.75
CA VAL A 140 0.72 -16.06 -21.73
C VAL A 140 0.92 -14.92 -20.74
N VAL A 141 0.70 -13.68 -21.17
CA VAL A 141 0.77 -12.49 -20.33
C VAL A 141 -0.62 -11.88 -20.28
N VAL A 142 -1.19 -11.75 -19.07
CA VAL A 142 -2.49 -11.10 -18.86
C VAL A 142 -2.25 -9.73 -18.26
N THR A 143 -2.80 -8.70 -18.91
CA THR A 143 -2.83 -7.32 -18.39
C THR A 143 -4.28 -6.93 -18.26
N THR A 144 -4.67 -6.40 -17.10
CA THR A 144 -6.05 -6.08 -16.78
C THR A 144 -6.10 -4.87 -15.84
N LYS A 145 -7.25 -4.20 -15.79
CA LYS A 145 -7.55 -3.11 -14.88
C LYS A 145 -9.03 -3.20 -14.55
N HIS A 146 -9.37 -3.17 -13.27
CA HIS A 146 -10.76 -3.04 -12.80
C HIS A 146 -10.96 -1.64 -12.19
N ASP A 147 -12.19 -1.14 -12.17
CA ASP A 147 -12.49 0.16 -11.57
C ASP A 147 -12.37 0.14 -10.04
N ASP A 148 -12.64 -1.03 -9.45
CA ASP A 148 -12.50 -1.28 -8.01
C ASP A 148 -11.06 -1.66 -7.58
N ASP A 149 -10.06 -1.47 -8.44
CA ASP A 149 -8.65 -1.56 -8.00
C ASP A 149 -8.35 -0.48 -6.93
N GLU A 150 -7.46 -0.79 -5.98
CA GLU A 150 -7.16 0.06 -4.81
C GLU A 150 -6.92 1.52 -5.20
N GLN A 151 -7.71 2.41 -4.60
CA GLN A 151 -7.61 3.85 -4.77
C GLN A 151 -7.08 4.51 -3.49
N TYR A 152 -6.33 5.61 -3.64
CA TYR A 152 -5.64 6.28 -2.54
C TYR A 152 -5.93 7.78 -2.56
N HIS A 153 -5.92 8.43 -1.40
CA HIS A 153 -5.90 9.89 -1.33
C HIS A 153 -4.52 10.41 -1.77
N SER A 154 -4.50 11.53 -2.50
CA SER A 154 -3.27 12.20 -2.91
C SER A 154 -3.32 13.69 -2.58
N THR A 155 -2.17 14.24 -2.21
CA THR A 155 -1.99 15.69 -1.99
C THR A 155 -2.27 16.56 -3.22
N GLN A 156 -2.40 15.95 -4.41
CA GLN A 156 -2.72 16.65 -5.66
C GLN A 156 -4.14 16.38 -6.17
N SER A 157 -4.90 15.45 -5.57
CA SER A 157 -6.29 15.15 -5.98
C SER A 157 -7.35 15.71 -5.03
N GLY A 158 -6.94 16.37 -3.95
CA GLY A 158 -7.84 16.96 -2.97
C GLY A 158 -8.70 15.89 -2.28
N ASP A 159 -10.00 15.94 -2.51
CA ASP A 159 -10.96 14.96 -1.95
C ASP A 159 -11.19 13.75 -2.85
N GLU A 160 -10.79 13.80 -4.12
CA GLU A 160 -10.92 12.68 -5.03
C GLU A 160 -9.84 11.62 -4.78
N LEU A 161 -10.25 10.36 -4.87
CA LEU A 161 -9.34 9.22 -4.81
C LEU A 161 -8.63 9.05 -6.16
N THR A 162 -7.38 8.61 -6.14
CA THR A 162 -6.55 8.39 -7.33
C THR A 162 -5.91 7.01 -7.30
N SER A 163 -5.66 6.44 -8.47
CA SER A 163 -4.86 5.21 -8.58
C SER A 163 -3.36 5.52 -8.55
N LEU A 164 -2.53 4.51 -8.25
CA LEU A 164 -1.07 4.62 -8.40
C LEU A 164 -0.65 4.88 -9.86
N LYS A 165 -1.41 4.36 -10.83
CA LYS A 165 -1.16 4.62 -12.25
C LYS A 165 -1.32 6.10 -12.57
N ASP A 166 -2.36 6.74 -12.05
CA ASP A 166 -2.60 8.16 -12.29
C ASP A 166 -1.63 9.05 -11.49
N TYR A 167 -1.17 8.59 -10.32
CA TYR A 167 -0.03 9.20 -9.65
C TYR A 167 1.22 9.19 -10.55
N VAL A 168 1.57 8.04 -11.13
CA VAL A 168 2.77 7.89 -11.99
C VAL A 168 2.71 8.82 -13.20
N LYS A 169 1.54 9.00 -13.82
CA LYS A 169 1.36 9.95 -14.94
C LYS A 169 1.66 11.41 -14.55
N ARG A 170 1.54 11.77 -13.28
CA ARG A 170 1.76 13.12 -12.73
C ARG A 170 3.11 13.28 -12.02
N MET A 171 3.99 12.27 -12.08
CA MET A 171 5.33 12.37 -11.49
C MET A 171 6.13 13.47 -12.19
N LYS A 172 6.85 14.27 -11.39
CA LYS A 172 7.69 15.35 -11.93
C LYS A 172 8.90 14.76 -12.66
N GLU A 173 9.44 15.52 -13.61
CA GLU A 173 10.69 15.15 -14.28
C GLU A 173 11.82 14.99 -13.24
N GLY A 174 12.47 13.83 -13.23
CA GLY A 174 13.49 13.46 -12.25
C GLY A 174 12.98 12.74 -10.99
N GLN A 175 11.67 12.67 -10.75
CA GLN A 175 11.10 11.85 -9.68
C GLN A 175 11.20 10.36 -10.05
N LYS A 176 11.88 9.56 -9.22
CA LYS A 176 12.07 8.11 -9.45
C LYS A 176 11.15 7.24 -8.61
N ASP A 177 10.68 7.75 -7.49
CA ASP A 177 9.96 7.00 -6.47
C ASP A 177 8.56 7.58 -6.21
N ILE A 178 7.65 6.74 -5.70
CA ILE A 178 6.33 7.16 -5.22
C ILE A 178 6.45 7.55 -3.76
N TYR A 179 6.20 8.82 -3.46
CA TYR A 179 6.16 9.30 -2.08
C TYR A 179 4.79 9.04 -1.46
N TYR A 180 4.78 8.44 -0.28
CA TYR A 180 3.58 8.19 0.49
C TYR A 180 3.84 8.44 1.99
N ILE A 181 2.77 8.66 2.73
CA ILE A 181 2.77 8.83 4.17
C ILE A 181 1.58 8.08 4.75
N THR A 182 1.76 7.53 5.96
CA THR A 182 0.70 6.80 6.68
C THR A 182 0.46 7.46 8.03
N GLY A 183 -0.79 7.49 8.47
CA GLY A 183 -1.16 8.03 9.78
C GLY A 183 -2.56 7.56 10.20
N GLU A 184 -3.06 8.11 11.30
CA GLU A 184 -4.34 7.71 11.89
C GLU A 184 -5.56 8.17 11.09
N SER A 185 -5.45 9.32 10.44
CA SER A 185 -6.50 9.92 9.63
C SER A 185 -5.91 10.81 8.54
N LYS A 186 -6.69 11.09 7.49
CA LYS A 186 -6.32 12.04 6.42
C LYS A 186 -5.92 13.40 7.01
N GLN A 187 -6.73 13.91 7.94
CA GLN A 187 -6.47 15.20 8.59
C GLN A 187 -5.17 15.23 9.42
N ALA A 188 -4.85 14.14 10.13
CA ALA A 188 -3.59 14.04 10.87
C ALA A 188 -2.37 14.05 9.94
N VAL A 189 -2.49 13.37 8.80
CA VAL A 189 -1.44 13.28 7.78
C VAL A 189 -1.27 14.62 7.05
N GLU A 190 -2.36 15.31 6.71
CA GLU A 190 -2.35 16.62 6.04
C GLU A 190 -1.62 17.70 6.84
N ASN A 191 -1.72 17.65 8.17
CA ASN A 191 -1.04 18.57 9.08
C ASN A 191 0.33 18.07 9.54
N SER A 192 0.85 17.00 8.93
CA SER A 192 2.13 16.41 9.33
C SER A 192 3.30 17.28 8.87
N PRO A 193 4.36 17.45 9.70
CA PRO A 193 5.59 18.13 9.29
C PRO A 193 6.26 17.52 8.05
N PHE A 194 5.97 16.25 7.73
CA PHE A 194 6.52 15.56 6.57
C PHE A 194 5.88 15.96 5.23
N LEU A 195 4.75 16.68 5.26
CA LEU A 195 4.13 17.25 4.06
C LEU A 195 4.52 18.71 3.82
N GLU A 196 5.30 19.31 4.73
CA GLU A 196 5.87 20.63 4.51
C GLU A 196 6.77 20.59 3.26
N ARG A 197 6.67 21.62 2.41
CA ARG A 197 7.49 21.70 1.20
C ARG A 197 8.90 22.11 1.61
N GLY A 198 9.78 21.12 1.77
CA GLY A 198 11.20 21.33 2.08
C GLY A 198 11.87 22.38 1.20
N ARG A 199 12.91 23.01 1.75
CA ARG A 199 13.69 24.06 1.08
C ARG A 199 14.87 23.47 0.30
N GLU A 200 15.52 24.30 -0.51
CA GLU A 200 16.84 23.97 -1.05
C GLU A 200 17.84 23.79 0.11
N GLU A 201 18.77 22.82 -0.02
CA GLU A 201 19.76 22.50 1.02
C GLU A 201 20.47 23.79 1.49
N ALA A 202 20.27 24.14 2.77
CA ALA A 202 20.90 25.32 3.35
C ALA A 202 22.31 24.97 3.87
N GLU A 203 23.25 25.92 3.75
CA GLU A 203 24.58 25.74 4.34
C GLU A 203 24.47 25.56 5.85
N ARG A 204 24.97 24.42 6.35
CA ARG A 204 24.92 24.07 7.78
C ARG A 204 25.91 24.95 8.55
N GLY A 205 25.40 25.76 9.47
CA GLY A 205 26.22 26.56 10.37
C GLY A 205 26.95 25.68 11.39
N ARG A 206 28.20 26.03 11.75
CA ARG A 206 28.93 25.38 12.86
C ARG A 206 28.14 25.43 14.18
N GLU A 207 27.34 26.46 14.37
CA GLU A 207 26.50 26.65 15.55
C GLU A 207 25.33 25.66 15.60
N ASP A 208 24.76 25.28 14.44
CA ASP A 208 23.69 24.29 14.34
C ASP A 208 24.18 22.90 14.70
N GLU A 209 25.35 22.52 14.20
CA GLU A 209 26.00 21.26 14.58
C GLU A 209 26.29 21.20 16.08
N SER A 210 26.68 22.33 16.69
CA SER A 210 26.91 22.42 18.13
C SER A 210 25.60 22.23 18.91
N LEU A 211 24.51 22.88 18.49
CA LEU A 211 23.19 22.72 19.11
C LEU A 211 22.71 21.27 19.01
N CYS A 212 22.87 20.63 17.85
CA CYS A 212 22.48 19.23 17.64
C CYS A 212 23.20 18.29 18.63
N LYS A 213 24.51 18.49 18.84
CA LYS A 213 25.28 17.72 19.84
C LYS A 213 24.75 17.92 21.26
N VAL A 214 24.50 19.17 21.66
CA VAL A 214 23.95 19.49 22.98
C VAL A 214 22.57 18.85 23.18
N MET A 215 21.69 18.95 22.18
CA MET A 215 20.36 18.32 22.24
C MET A 215 20.47 16.80 22.33
N LYS A 216 21.38 16.18 21.57
CA LYS A 216 21.63 14.73 21.64
C LYS A 216 22.11 14.31 23.05
N ASP A 217 23.01 15.07 23.66
CA ASP A 217 23.51 14.80 25.01
C ASP A 217 22.39 14.88 26.06
N ILE A 218 21.47 15.84 25.92
CA ILE A 218 20.31 16.00 26.81
C ILE A 218 19.29 14.87 26.63
N LEU A 219 19.02 14.50 25.37
CA LEU A 219 18.02 13.48 25.05
C LEU A 219 18.52 12.05 25.30
N GLY A 220 19.82 11.83 25.36
CA GLY A 220 20.42 10.53 25.68
C GLY A 220 19.90 9.45 24.74
N ASP A 221 19.44 8.33 25.29
CA ASP A 221 18.97 7.16 24.52
C ASP A 221 17.58 7.33 23.88
N LYS A 222 16.89 8.45 24.10
CA LYS A 222 15.58 8.73 23.50
C LYS A 222 15.65 8.90 21.97
N VAL A 223 16.80 9.35 21.47
CA VAL A 223 17.07 9.55 20.04
C VAL A 223 18.40 8.93 19.66
N GLU A 224 18.53 8.47 18.42
CA GLU A 224 19.81 8.02 17.87
C GLU A 224 20.77 9.19 17.68
N LYS A 225 20.29 10.22 17.00
CA LYS A 225 21.02 11.42 16.62
C LYS A 225 20.06 12.60 16.49
N VAL A 226 20.61 13.80 16.57
CA VAL A 226 19.93 15.05 16.24
C VAL A 226 20.64 15.65 15.04
N VAL A 227 19.89 16.03 14.00
CA VAL A 227 20.44 16.58 12.76
C VAL A 227 19.60 17.76 12.28
N VAL A 228 20.23 18.65 11.52
CA VAL A 228 19.54 19.70 10.76
C VAL A 228 18.78 19.05 9.61
N SER A 229 17.56 19.54 9.35
CA SER A 229 16.73 19.04 8.27
C SER A 229 16.28 20.15 7.34
N ASP A 230 16.33 19.83 6.05
CA ASP A 230 15.86 20.68 4.96
C ASP A 230 14.38 20.42 4.62
N ARG A 231 13.78 19.37 5.21
CA ARG A 231 12.40 18.92 4.87
C ARG A 231 11.31 19.67 5.63
N ILE A 232 11.64 20.26 6.76
CA ILE A 232 10.71 21.01 7.62
C ILE A 232 10.95 22.51 7.49
N VAL A 233 9.88 23.28 7.46
CA VAL A 233 9.86 24.72 7.15
C VAL A 233 9.21 25.54 8.26
N ASP A 234 8.04 25.12 8.73
CA ASP A 234 7.28 25.83 9.75
C ASP A 234 7.49 25.16 11.11
N SER A 235 7.57 23.83 11.14
CA SER A 235 7.82 23.07 12.37
C SER A 235 9.25 23.30 12.90
N PRO A 236 9.43 23.44 14.23
CA PRO A 236 10.77 23.59 14.82
C PRO A 236 11.59 22.30 14.73
N CYS A 237 10.93 21.14 14.80
CA CYS A 237 11.57 19.84 14.70
C CYS A 237 10.54 18.72 14.43
N CYS A 238 11.02 17.58 13.95
CA CYS A 238 10.24 16.35 13.81
C CYS A 238 11.09 15.11 14.17
N LEU A 239 10.43 13.95 14.31
CA LEU A 239 11.10 12.68 14.58
C LEU A 239 10.91 11.72 13.40
N VAL A 240 12.03 11.31 12.81
CA VAL A 240 12.05 10.33 11.72
C VAL A 240 12.53 8.97 12.24
N THR A 241 11.99 7.91 11.65
CA THR A 241 12.49 6.54 11.83
C THR A 241 13.48 6.21 10.73
N GLY A 242 14.47 5.37 11.05
CA GLY A 242 15.37 4.81 10.05
C GLY A 242 14.64 3.92 9.03
N GLU A 243 15.34 3.57 7.94
CA GLU A 243 14.84 2.70 6.87
C GLU A 243 14.42 1.31 7.38
N TYR A 244 15.08 0.85 8.43
CA TYR A 244 14.81 -0.43 9.08
C TYR A 244 14.20 -0.17 10.46
N GLY A 245 12.98 -0.67 10.69
CA GLY A 245 12.28 -0.55 11.97
C GLY A 245 10.82 -0.18 11.80
N TRP A 246 10.11 -0.05 12.92
CA TRP A 246 8.72 0.37 12.89
C TRP A 246 8.58 1.88 12.72
N THR A 247 7.72 2.27 11.79
CA THR A 247 7.21 3.65 11.68
C THR A 247 6.29 3.95 12.87
N ALA A 248 6.04 5.24 13.14
CA ALA A 248 5.17 5.66 14.24
C ALA A 248 3.77 4.99 14.16
N ASN A 249 3.18 4.98 12.96
CA ASN A 249 1.88 4.37 12.73
C ASN A 249 1.92 2.83 12.90
N LEU A 250 2.98 2.17 12.42
CA LEU A 250 3.14 0.73 12.60
C LEU A 250 3.31 0.37 14.07
N GLU A 251 4.13 1.13 14.81
CA GLU A 251 4.33 0.93 16.26
C GLU A 251 3.00 1.00 17.01
N ARG A 252 2.15 1.97 16.68
CA ARG A 252 0.81 2.13 17.25
C ARG A 252 -0.10 0.95 16.94
N ILE A 253 -0.19 0.52 15.67
CA ILE A 253 -1.03 -0.61 15.25
C ILE A 253 -0.58 -1.89 15.96
N MET A 254 0.73 -2.13 16.02
CA MET A 254 1.29 -3.32 16.64
C MET A 254 1.11 -3.32 18.17
N LYS A 255 1.24 -2.17 18.84
CA LYS A 255 0.90 -2.03 20.26
C LYS A 255 -0.57 -2.32 20.55
N ALA A 256 -1.47 -1.94 19.64
CA ALA A 256 -2.92 -2.15 19.79
C ALA A 256 -3.35 -3.61 19.58
N GLN A 257 -2.57 -4.44 18.87
CA GLN A 257 -2.94 -5.82 18.53
C GLN A 257 -2.61 -6.89 19.61
N VAL A 258 -2.01 -6.52 20.75
CA VAL A 258 -1.84 -7.29 22.01
C VAL A 258 -1.18 -8.69 21.94
N LEU A 259 -1.08 -9.35 20.78
CA LEU A 259 -0.46 -10.66 20.61
C LEU A 259 0.97 -10.51 20.05
N MET A 260 1.92 -10.10 20.90
CA MET A 260 3.33 -10.21 20.55
C MET A 260 4.16 -10.72 21.72
N ASP A 261 4.80 -11.87 21.50
CA ASP A 261 5.81 -12.46 22.37
C ASP A 261 6.96 -11.46 22.66
N ASN A 262 7.55 -11.58 23.86
CA ASN A 262 8.72 -10.81 24.28
C ASN A 262 9.94 -10.96 23.34
N ALA A 263 9.95 -11.98 22.48
CA ALA A 263 11.00 -12.25 21.49
C ALA A 263 11.11 -11.20 20.37
N MET A 264 10.06 -10.40 20.11
CA MET A 264 10.09 -9.35 19.08
C MET A 264 10.53 -7.97 19.59
N SER A 265 11.06 -7.89 20.81
CA SER A 265 11.52 -6.63 21.42
C SER A 265 12.65 -5.94 20.64
N PHE A 266 13.44 -6.68 19.86
CA PHE A 266 14.48 -6.11 18.99
C PHE A 266 13.92 -5.21 17.88
N TYR A 267 12.70 -5.47 17.39
CA TYR A 267 12.04 -4.63 16.38
C TYR A 267 11.35 -3.39 16.97
N ARG A 268 11.17 -3.33 18.30
CA ARG A 268 10.59 -2.16 19.00
C ARG A 268 11.54 -0.97 19.10
N SER A 269 12.86 -1.21 19.04
CA SER A 269 13.85 -0.14 19.20
C SER A 269 14.22 0.48 17.85
N SER A 270 13.22 0.92 17.07
CA SER A 270 13.51 1.87 16.00
C SER A 270 14.01 3.15 16.66
N LYS A 271 15.33 3.33 16.69
CA LYS A 271 15.92 4.54 17.24
C LYS A 271 15.49 5.70 16.36
N LYS A 272 14.97 6.74 17.00
CA LYS A 272 14.39 7.91 16.34
C LYS A 272 15.49 8.91 16.08
N THR A 273 15.52 9.50 14.89
CA THR A 273 16.38 10.66 14.62
C THR A 273 15.54 11.91 14.80
N MET A 274 16.04 12.86 15.59
CA MET A 274 15.42 14.18 15.68
C MET A 274 15.98 15.09 14.61
N GLU A 275 15.10 15.59 13.78
CA GLU A 275 15.39 16.55 12.72
C GLU A 275 14.96 17.94 13.20
N ILE A 276 15.84 18.94 13.12
CA ILE A 276 15.55 20.33 13.56
C ILE A 276 15.58 21.31 12.39
N ASN A 277 14.74 22.34 12.47
CA ASN A 277 14.68 23.44 11.53
C ASN A 277 15.49 24.64 12.05
N PRO A 278 16.67 24.94 11.47
CA PRO A 278 17.58 25.96 12.00
C PRO A 278 17.05 27.39 11.85
N ASP A 279 16.07 27.60 10.96
CA ASP A 279 15.46 28.90 10.67
C ASP A 279 14.26 29.18 11.59
N ASN A 280 13.73 28.16 12.27
CA ASN A 280 12.61 28.34 13.17
C ASN A 280 13.00 29.19 14.39
N GLY A 281 12.19 30.19 14.73
CA GLY A 281 12.47 31.12 15.84
C GLY A 281 12.76 30.42 17.18
N ILE A 282 12.10 29.29 17.47
CA ILE A 282 12.34 28.51 18.71
C ILE A 282 13.75 27.91 18.69
N ILE A 283 14.17 27.35 17.56
CA ILE A 283 15.51 26.76 17.41
C ILE A 283 16.60 27.83 17.47
N VAL A 284 16.34 29.01 16.90
CA VAL A 284 17.25 30.17 17.00
C VAL A 284 17.43 30.61 18.47
N GLU A 285 16.35 30.69 19.25
CA GLU A 285 16.44 31.03 20.67
C GLU A 285 17.13 29.92 21.50
N LEU A 286 16.88 28.64 21.19
CA LEU A 286 17.61 27.52 21.80
C LEU A 286 19.11 27.58 21.48
N ARG A 287 19.48 27.97 20.26
CA ARG A 287 20.89 28.16 19.89
C ARG A 287 21.57 29.20 20.77
N LYS A 288 20.91 30.35 20.99
CA LYS A 288 21.41 31.40 21.90
C LYS A 288 21.50 30.89 23.34
N GLY A 289 20.47 30.21 23.83
CA GLY A 289 20.43 29.65 25.19
C GLY A 289 21.56 28.65 25.44
N ALA A 290 21.89 27.81 24.45
CA ALA A 290 22.97 26.84 24.55
C ALA A 290 24.36 27.48 24.71
N VAL A 291 24.57 28.67 24.13
CA VAL A 291 25.81 29.44 24.27
C VAL A 291 25.92 30.08 25.66
N VAL A 292 24.81 30.51 26.24
CA VAL A 292 24.77 31.15 27.56
C VAL A 292 25.03 30.12 28.67
N ASP A 293 24.18 29.10 28.78
CA ASP A 293 24.37 28.01 29.74
C ASP A 293 23.63 26.74 29.30
N LYS A 294 24.38 25.83 28.65
CA LYS A 294 23.87 24.50 28.27
C LYS A 294 23.47 23.60 29.45
N ASN A 295 23.89 23.93 30.68
CA ASN A 295 23.55 23.17 31.87
C ASN A 295 22.32 23.72 32.60
N ASP A 296 21.80 24.87 32.18
CA ASP A 296 20.61 25.47 32.75
C ASP A 296 19.43 24.49 32.70
N LYS A 297 18.67 24.46 33.80
CA LYS A 297 17.56 23.53 33.96
C LYS A 297 16.39 23.90 33.03
N CYS A 298 16.11 25.19 32.86
CA CYS A 298 15.04 25.66 31.98
C CYS A 298 15.36 25.32 30.51
N PHE A 299 16.62 25.52 30.09
CA PHE A 299 17.11 25.11 28.77
C PHE A 299 16.91 23.60 28.52
N LYS A 300 17.33 22.75 29.46
CA LYS A 300 17.13 21.29 29.34
C LYS A 300 15.66 20.90 29.30
N ASP A 301 14.83 21.54 30.13
CA ASP A 301 13.38 21.31 30.16
C ASP A 301 12.72 21.72 28.82
N MET A 302 13.16 22.82 28.19
CA MET A 302 12.71 23.23 26.86
C MET A 302 13.08 22.22 25.77
N VAL A 303 14.32 21.71 25.76
CA VAL A 303 14.75 20.67 24.80
C VAL A 303 13.90 19.40 24.96
N LEU A 304 13.64 18.98 26.19
CA LEU A 304 12.80 17.81 26.46
C LEU A 304 11.33 18.05 26.07
N LEU A 305 10.80 19.25 26.28
CA LEU A 305 9.45 19.60 25.84
C LEU A 305 9.34 19.59 24.31
N LEU A 306 10.35 20.13 23.64
CA LEU A 306 10.41 20.16 22.18
C LEU A 306 10.44 18.75 21.60
N PHE A 307 11.17 17.83 22.24
CA PHE A 307 11.15 16.41 21.90
C PHE A 307 9.78 15.76 22.10
N ASP A 308 9.11 16.02 23.22
CA ASP A 308 7.77 15.46 23.47
C ASP A 308 6.73 16.00 22.48
N LEU A 309 6.83 17.28 22.11
CA LEU A 309 6.00 17.86 21.04
C LEU A 309 6.28 17.18 19.70
N ALA A 310 7.55 16.92 19.37
CA ALA A 310 7.94 16.24 18.14
C ALA A 310 7.44 14.78 18.10
N LEU A 311 7.36 14.08 19.24
CA LEU A 311 6.72 12.76 19.32
C LEU A 311 5.27 12.85 18.85
N LEU A 312 4.51 13.79 19.40
CA LEU A 312 3.10 13.95 19.06
C LEU A 312 2.89 14.31 17.58
N THR A 313 3.60 15.33 17.07
CA THR A 313 3.42 15.80 15.69
C THR A 313 3.92 14.78 14.65
N SER A 314 4.84 13.89 15.03
CA SER A 314 5.33 12.81 14.16
C SER A 314 4.54 11.50 14.33
N GLY A 315 3.47 11.50 15.14
CA GLY A 315 2.55 10.37 15.31
C GLY A 315 3.00 9.30 16.29
N PHE A 316 3.99 9.57 17.15
CA PHE A 316 4.39 8.68 18.24
C PHE A 316 3.58 8.93 19.51
N SER A 317 3.46 7.89 20.32
CA SER A 317 2.89 8.02 21.67
C SER A 317 3.91 8.60 22.64
N LEU A 318 3.42 9.40 23.59
CA LEU A 318 4.23 9.82 24.74
C LEU A 318 4.48 8.64 25.68
N ASP A 319 5.71 8.52 26.16
CA ASP A 319 6.07 7.51 27.18
C ASP A 319 5.39 7.81 28.52
N ASP A 320 5.36 9.10 28.92
CA ASP A 320 4.73 9.57 30.15
C ASP A 320 4.04 10.92 29.94
N PRO A 321 2.72 10.92 29.64
CA PRO A 321 1.93 12.13 29.47
C PRO A 321 1.92 13.06 30.69
N ASN A 322 2.06 12.53 31.91
CA ASN A 322 2.01 13.33 33.13
C ASN A 322 3.28 14.18 33.27
N THR A 323 4.44 13.60 32.95
CA THR A 323 5.71 14.34 32.95
C THR A 323 5.72 15.45 31.89
N PHE A 324 5.15 15.19 30.71
CA PHE A 324 4.96 16.22 29.68
C PHE A 324 4.07 17.36 30.18
N ALA A 325 2.89 17.05 30.72
CA ALA A 325 1.96 18.04 31.27
C ALA A 325 2.60 18.86 32.41
N ALA A 326 3.34 18.22 33.31
CA ALA A 326 4.04 18.89 34.40
C ALA A 326 5.16 19.82 33.91
N ARG A 327 5.83 19.51 32.77
CA ARG A 327 6.80 20.41 32.15
C ARG A 327 6.12 21.60 31.47
N MET A 328 5.00 21.37 30.77
CA MET A 328 4.22 22.43 30.15
C MET A 328 3.68 23.43 31.18
N LEU A 329 3.14 22.95 32.31
CA LEU A 329 2.61 23.79 33.38
C LEU A 329 3.67 24.63 34.10
N LYS A 330 4.96 24.33 33.98
CA LYS A 330 6.05 25.13 34.56
C LYS A 330 6.43 26.34 33.71
N LEU A 331 5.99 26.38 32.45
CA LEU A 331 6.34 27.42 31.48
C LEU A 331 5.24 28.49 31.34
N VAL A 332 4.05 28.22 31.88
CA VAL A 332 2.92 29.16 32.01
C VAL A 332 2.99 29.83 33.37
#